data_AF-J5PLZ9-F1
#
_entry.id   AF-J5PLZ9-F1
#
_cell.length_a   1.000
_cell.length_b   1.000
_cell.length_c   1.000
_cell.angle_alpha   90.00
_cell.angle_beta   90.00
_cell.angle_gamma   90.00
#
_symmetry.space_group_name_H-M   'P 1'
#
loop_
_entity.id
_entity.type
_entity.pdbx_description
1 polymer ?
#
loop_
_entity_poly.entity_id
_entity_poly.type
_entity_poly.pdbx_seq_one_letter_code
_entity_poly.pdbx_strand_id
1 'polypeptide(L)'
;MWGETFRDIVDLGMSFSAADLAQAQEARTALFRRVQHAFRHVDVIAMPSLTRSPGPADARCPVHGEDYAAWAAALYPFNLTGHPAISVPCGFTSEGIPVGIQFVARWHEEERLFDVARILQAALPSWKERPKL
;
A
#
# COMPACT_ATOMS: atom_id res chain seq x y z
N MET A 1 -4.20 27.90 -6.12
CA MET A 1 -4.08 27.52 -7.55
C MET A 1 -2.81 26.71 -7.68
N TRP A 2 -2.92 25.37 -7.59
CA TRP A 2 -1.89 24.29 -7.56
C TRP A 2 -0.48 24.62 -6.98
N GLY A 3 -0.09 23.93 -5.90
CA GLY A 3 1.21 24.13 -5.22
C GLY A 3 2.44 23.65 -6.01
N GLU A 4 3.64 24.02 -5.55
CA GLU A 4 4.94 23.67 -6.15
C GLU A 4 5.06 22.18 -6.51
N THR A 5 4.69 21.29 -5.59
CA THR A 5 4.69 19.83 -5.78
C THR A 5 3.91 19.36 -7.00
N PHE A 6 2.80 20.01 -7.35
CA PHE A 6 2.03 19.61 -8.53
C PHE A 6 2.79 19.93 -9.83
N ARG A 7 3.51 21.06 -9.88
CA ARG A 7 4.31 21.43 -11.07
C ARG A 7 5.46 20.46 -11.26
N ASP A 8 6.16 20.12 -10.18
CA ASP A 8 7.28 19.17 -10.22
C ASP A 8 6.84 17.81 -10.80
N ILE A 9 5.63 17.34 -10.47
CA ILE A 9 5.07 16.08 -10.99
C ILE A 9 4.77 16.18 -12.48
N VAL A 10 4.23 17.32 -12.93
CA VAL A 10 3.95 17.55 -14.35
C VAL A 10 5.26 17.58 -15.13
N ASP A 11 6.25 18.33 -14.67
CA ASP A 11 7.55 18.44 -15.34
C ASP A 11 8.27 17.09 -15.39
N LEU A 12 8.24 16.31 -14.30
CA LEU A 12 8.75 14.93 -14.28
C LEU A 12 7.99 14.05 -15.28
N GLY A 13 6.66 14.12 -15.30
CA GLY A 13 5.84 13.36 -16.24
C GLY A 13 6.16 13.67 -17.70
N MET A 14 6.40 14.95 -18.02
CA MET A 14 6.77 15.42 -19.36
C MET A 14 8.19 15.00 -19.77
N SER A 15 9.04 14.58 -18.83
CA SER A 15 10.39 14.11 -19.13
C SER A 15 10.44 12.68 -19.68
N PHE A 16 9.36 11.89 -19.54
CA PHE A 16 9.30 10.52 -20.03
C PHE A 16 8.93 10.46 -21.51
N SER A 17 9.68 9.65 -22.27
CA SER A 17 9.37 9.37 -23.67
C SER A 17 8.30 8.28 -23.81
N ALA A 18 7.76 8.13 -25.03
CA ALA A 18 6.89 7.01 -25.36
C ALA A 18 7.59 5.64 -25.18
N ALA A 19 8.91 5.58 -25.39
CA ALA A 19 9.69 4.36 -25.20
C ALA A 19 9.79 3.99 -23.71
N ASP A 20 10.01 4.98 -22.83
CA ASP A 20 10.03 4.77 -21.38
C ASP A 20 8.68 4.25 -20.89
N LEU A 21 7.58 4.82 -21.40
CA LEU A 21 6.23 4.37 -21.07
C LEU A 21 5.99 2.92 -21.54
N ALA A 22 6.43 2.56 -22.75
CA ALA A 22 6.30 1.21 -23.26
C ALA A 22 7.08 0.20 -22.38
N GLN A 23 8.33 0.52 -22.04
CA GLN A 23 9.15 -0.30 -21.16
C GLN A 23 8.52 -0.45 -19.77
N ALA A 24 7.94 0.63 -19.23
CA ALA A 24 7.23 0.59 -17.95
C ALA A 24 5.99 -0.33 -17.99
N GLN A 25 5.24 -0.36 -19.09
CA GLN A 25 4.10 -1.27 -19.25
C GLN A 25 4.54 -2.74 -19.34
N GLU A 26 5.68 -3.03 -19.96
CA GLU A 26 6.26 -4.37 -19.96
C GLU A 26 6.68 -4.80 -18.55
N ALA A 27 7.36 -3.92 -17.81
CA ALA A 27 7.74 -4.16 -16.43
C ALA A 27 6.51 -4.40 -15.53
N ARG A 28 5.45 -3.61 -15.71
CA ARG A 28 4.16 -3.78 -15.02
C ARG A 28 3.54 -5.15 -15.32
N THR A 29 3.58 -5.58 -16.58
CA THR A 29 3.08 -6.90 -17.01
C THR A 29 3.90 -8.03 -16.38
N ALA A 30 5.23 -7.89 -16.32
CA ALA A 30 6.10 -8.86 -15.67
C ALA A 30 5.81 -8.95 -14.15
N LEU A 31 5.60 -7.82 -13.49
CA LEU A 31 5.21 -7.77 -12.08
C LEU A 31 3.86 -8.44 -11.85
N PHE A 32 2.86 -8.15 -12.68
CA PHE A 32 1.54 -8.79 -12.61
C PHE A 32 1.65 -10.32 -12.66
N ARG A 33 2.42 -10.87 -13.61
CA ARG A 33 2.63 -12.31 -13.74
C ARG A 33 3.31 -12.91 -12.50
N ARG A 34 4.26 -12.19 -11.89
CA ARG A 34 4.95 -12.64 -10.66
C ARG A 34 3.99 -12.69 -9.48
N VAL A 35 3.17 -11.66 -9.28
CA VAL A 35 2.17 -11.65 -8.19
C VAL A 35 1.13 -12.74 -8.40
N GLN A 36 0.59 -12.90 -9.61
CA GLN A 36 -0.35 -13.98 -9.93
C GLN A 36 0.25 -15.38 -9.72
N HIS A 37 1.55 -15.55 -9.98
CA HIS A 37 2.23 -16.80 -9.67
C HIS A 37 2.29 -17.07 -8.17
N ALA A 38 2.54 -16.07 -7.33
CA ALA A 38 2.59 -16.25 -5.89
C ALA A 38 1.27 -16.82 -5.33
N PHE A 39 0.13 -16.38 -5.87
CA PHE A 39 -1.21 -16.90 -5.53
C PHE A 39 -1.47 -18.36 -5.98
N ARG A 40 -0.50 -19.03 -6.64
CA ARG A 40 -0.55 -20.49 -6.83
C ARG A 40 -0.19 -21.25 -5.56
N HIS A 41 0.40 -20.58 -4.57
CA HIS A 41 0.92 -21.20 -3.35
C HIS A 41 0.22 -20.72 -2.07
N VAL A 42 -0.46 -19.57 -2.14
CA VAL A 42 -1.15 -18.95 -1.01
C VAL A 42 -2.49 -18.41 -1.47
N ASP A 43 -3.47 -18.41 -0.56
CA ASP A 43 -4.78 -17.81 -0.78
C ASP A 43 -4.78 -16.30 -0.54
N VAL A 44 -3.96 -15.85 0.42
CA VAL A 44 -3.85 -14.44 0.84
C VAL A 44 -2.38 -14.14 1.18
N ILE A 45 -1.92 -12.96 0.80
CA ILE A 45 -0.64 -12.40 1.25
C ILE A 45 -0.92 -11.43 2.39
N ALA A 46 -0.24 -11.61 3.53
CA ALA A 46 -0.36 -10.74 4.70
C ALA A 46 0.97 -10.02 4.96
N MET A 47 0.93 -8.70 5.16
CA MET A 47 2.11 -7.87 5.47
C MET A 47 1.72 -6.59 6.21
N PRO A 48 2.63 -5.91 6.92
CA PRO A 48 2.35 -4.58 7.46
C PRO A 48 1.87 -3.62 6.36
N SER A 49 0.85 -2.80 6.63
CA SER A 49 0.33 -1.84 5.64
C SER A 49 1.34 -0.75 5.31
N LEU A 50 2.16 -0.36 6.28
CA LEU A 50 3.21 0.65 6.16
C LEU A 50 4.50 0.11 6.80
N THR A 51 5.65 0.56 6.32
CA THR A 51 6.95 0.02 6.76
C THR A 51 7.44 0.57 8.10
N ARG A 52 6.87 1.68 8.57
CA ARG A 52 7.16 2.32 9.86
C ARG A 52 6.01 3.22 10.33
N SER A 53 6.07 3.65 11.59
CA SER A 53 5.18 4.67 12.15
C SER A 53 5.24 5.99 11.36
N PRO A 54 4.13 6.75 11.30
CA PRO A 54 4.16 8.10 10.74
C PRO A 54 5.15 8.99 11.49
N GLY A 55 5.78 9.91 10.77
CA GLY A 55 6.57 10.98 11.37
C GLY A 55 5.69 12.09 11.97
N PRO A 56 6.29 13.15 12.54
CA PRO A 56 5.57 14.33 13.00
C PRO A 56 4.67 14.94 11.93
N ALA A 57 3.52 15.49 12.32
CA ALA A 57 2.54 16.03 11.38
C ALA A 57 3.03 17.25 10.59
N ASP A 58 4.00 17.98 11.13
CA ASP A 58 4.66 19.14 10.52
C ASP A 58 5.90 18.76 9.71
N ALA A 59 6.30 17.48 9.71
CA ALA A 59 7.43 17.01 8.92
C ALA A 59 7.14 17.15 7.43
N ARG A 60 8.05 17.82 6.70
CA ARG A 60 7.96 17.94 5.24
C ARG A 60 8.30 16.60 4.61
N CYS A 61 7.28 15.86 4.17
CA CYS A 61 7.43 14.61 3.43
C CYS A 61 6.89 14.82 2.00
N PRO A 62 7.74 15.17 1.02
CA PRO A 62 7.29 15.31 -0.36
C PRO A 62 6.74 13.96 -0.86
N VAL A 63 5.58 14.00 -1.52
CA VAL A 63 4.84 12.82 -2.02
C VAL A 63 5.67 11.94 -2.98
N HIS A 64 6.71 12.51 -3.59
CA HIS A 64 7.64 11.80 -4.48
C HIS A 64 9.07 11.68 -3.90
N GLY A 65 9.25 11.97 -2.62
CA GLY A 65 10.53 11.71 -1.95
C GLY A 65 10.76 10.21 -1.77
N GLU A 66 12.03 9.80 -1.82
CA GLU A 66 12.44 8.42 -1.54
C GLU A 66 11.91 7.92 -0.19
N ASP A 67 11.81 8.81 0.80
CA ASP A 67 11.30 8.52 2.12
C ASP A 67 9.81 8.15 2.14
N TYR A 68 8.97 8.87 1.37
CA TYR A 68 7.55 8.52 1.22
C TYR A 68 7.39 7.19 0.47
N ALA A 69 8.18 7.00 -0.60
CA ALA A 69 8.14 5.77 -1.37
C ALA A 69 8.56 4.55 -0.54
N ALA A 70 9.56 4.70 0.32
CA ALA A 70 9.98 3.66 1.26
C ALA A 70 8.91 3.38 2.34
N TRP A 71 8.21 4.41 2.80
CA TRP A 71 7.14 4.29 3.79
C TRP A 71 5.94 3.49 3.27
N ALA A 72 5.53 3.76 2.03
CA ALA A 72 4.38 3.15 1.36
C ALA A 72 4.77 1.96 0.44
N ALA A 73 6.00 1.46 0.53
CA ALA A 73 6.57 0.50 -0.42
C ALA A 73 5.71 -0.76 -0.63
N ALA A 74 5.08 -1.25 0.45
CA ALA A 74 4.23 -2.43 0.44
C ALA A 74 2.92 -2.27 -0.37
N LEU A 75 2.54 -1.04 -0.73
CA LEU A 75 1.30 -0.75 -1.46
C LEU A 75 1.50 -0.74 -2.98
N TYR A 76 2.68 -0.29 -3.45
CA TYR A 76 2.93 -0.07 -4.87
C TYR A 76 2.76 -1.31 -5.76
N PRO A 77 3.22 -2.52 -5.38
CA PRO A 77 3.04 -3.69 -6.21
C PRO A 77 1.57 -3.96 -6.54
N PHE A 78 0.67 -3.74 -5.59
CA PHE A 78 -0.75 -4.06 -5.73
C PHE A 78 -1.53 -2.94 -6.44
N ASN A 79 -1.13 -1.68 -6.26
CA ASN A 79 -1.61 -0.58 -7.10
C ASN A 79 -1.26 -0.79 -8.58
N LEU A 80 -0.03 -1.20 -8.87
CA LEU A 80 0.43 -1.45 -10.24
C LEU A 80 -0.27 -2.67 -10.85
N THR A 81 -0.46 -3.73 -10.08
CA THR A 81 -0.99 -5.01 -10.58
C THR A 81 -2.50 -5.15 -10.47
N GLY A 82 -3.18 -4.24 -9.79
CA GLY A 82 -4.64 -4.24 -9.63
C GLY A 82 -5.19 -5.34 -8.72
N HIS A 83 -4.36 -5.98 -7.89
CA HIS A 83 -4.85 -6.99 -6.95
C HIS A 83 -5.63 -6.33 -5.82
N PRO A 84 -6.76 -6.90 -5.39
CA PRO A 84 -7.53 -6.34 -4.29
C PRO A 84 -6.75 -6.47 -2.98
N ALA A 85 -6.81 -5.41 -2.18
CA ALA A 85 -6.15 -5.35 -0.88
C ALA A 85 -7.04 -4.64 0.16
N ILE A 86 -6.94 -5.07 1.42
CA ILE A 86 -7.61 -4.44 2.56
C ILE A 86 -6.59 -4.19 3.67
N SER A 87 -6.65 -3.02 4.30
CA SER A 87 -5.88 -2.71 5.51
C SER A 87 -6.80 -2.80 6.73
N VAL A 88 -6.44 -3.64 7.70
CA VAL A 88 -7.23 -3.90 8.91
C VAL A 88 -6.43 -3.47 10.13
N PRO A 89 -7.00 -2.70 11.09
CA PRO A 89 -6.31 -2.37 12.33
C PRO A 89 -5.96 -3.64 13.11
N CYS A 90 -4.71 -3.77 13.55
CA CYS A 90 -4.20 -4.95 14.23
C CYS A 90 -3.54 -4.65 15.58
N GLY A 91 -3.58 -3.40 16.06
CA GLY A 91 -3.03 -3.01 17.35
C GLY A 91 -2.50 -1.58 17.36
N PHE A 92 -1.65 -1.32 18.35
CA PHE A 92 -0.97 -0.05 18.52
C PHE A 92 0.52 -0.28 18.73
N THR A 93 1.33 0.72 18.37
CA THR A 93 2.73 0.78 18.81
C THR A 93 2.80 1.03 20.33
N SER A 94 3.99 0.90 20.91
CA SER A 94 4.26 1.28 22.31
C SER A 94 3.94 2.75 22.61
N GLU A 95 3.91 3.59 21.58
CA GLU A 95 3.58 5.03 21.65
C GLU A 95 2.09 5.30 21.45
N GLY A 96 1.26 4.26 21.30
CA GLY A 96 -0.19 4.40 21.11
C GLY A 96 -0.60 4.78 19.68
N ILE A 97 0.28 4.59 18.69
CA ILE A 97 -0.04 4.86 17.28
C ILE A 97 -0.72 3.64 16.65
N PRO A 98 -1.86 3.79 15.95
CA PRO A 98 -2.54 2.67 15.28
C PRO A 98 -1.64 1.96 14.26
N VAL A 99 -1.65 0.63 14.28
CA VAL A 99 -0.94 -0.23 13.33
C VAL A 99 -1.95 -1.01 12.49
N GLY A 100 -1.71 -1.06 11.18
CA GLY A 100 -2.51 -1.82 10.23
C GLY A 100 -1.74 -2.99 9.62
N ILE A 101 -2.43 -4.10 9.40
CA ILE A 101 -1.98 -5.20 8.55
C ILE A 101 -2.76 -5.15 7.23
N GLN A 102 -2.04 -5.31 6.13
CA GLN A 102 -2.59 -5.40 4.79
C GLN A 102 -2.74 -6.87 4.39
N PHE A 103 -3.92 -7.24 3.92
CA PHE A 103 -4.19 -8.50 3.24
C PHE A 103 -4.41 -8.24 1.76
N VAL A 104 -3.81 -9.07 0.91
CA VAL A 104 -3.97 -9.01 -0.55
C VAL A 104 -4.47 -10.37 -1.03
N ALA A 105 -5.49 -10.36 -1.88
CA ALA A 105 -6.05 -11.55 -2.49
C ALA A 105 -5.79 -11.58 -4.00
N ARG A 106 -6.11 -12.72 -4.60
CA ARG A 106 -6.09 -12.86 -6.05
C ARG A 106 -7.15 -11.94 -6.69
N TRP A 107 -6.97 -11.64 -7.97
CA TRP A 107 -8.01 -10.95 -8.76
C TRP A 107 -9.37 -11.64 -8.61
N HIS A 108 -10.40 -10.83 -8.35
CA HIS A 108 -11.81 -11.25 -8.19
C HIS A 108 -12.11 -12.10 -6.95
N GLU A 109 -11.27 -12.04 -5.92
CA GLU A 109 -11.49 -12.72 -4.62
C GLU A 109 -11.63 -11.71 -3.45
N GLU A 110 -12.29 -10.57 -3.68
CA GLU A 110 -12.53 -9.54 -2.66
C GLU A 110 -13.29 -10.09 -1.43
N GLU A 111 -14.18 -11.07 -1.62
CA GLU A 111 -14.92 -11.72 -0.54
C GLU A 111 -14.00 -12.35 0.50
N ARG A 112 -12.89 -12.94 0.04
CA ARG A 112 -11.89 -13.57 0.91
C ARG A 112 -11.20 -12.56 1.83
N LEU A 113 -11.02 -11.34 1.35
CA LEU A 113 -10.45 -10.25 2.16
C LEU A 113 -11.39 -9.88 3.31
N PHE A 114 -12.69 -9.82 3.06
CA PHE A 114 -13.68 -9.56 4.12
C PHE A 114 -13.73 -10.69 5.15
N ASP A 115 -13.61 -11.94 4.72
CA ASP A 115 -13.55 -13.08 5.64
C ASP A 115 -12.34 -13.03 6.55
N VAL A 116 -11.14 -12.80 6.00
CA VAL A 116 -9.91 -12.69 6.79
C VAL A 116 -9.96 -11.47 7.71
N ALA A 117 -10.46 -10.33 7.23
CA ALA A 117 -10.62 -9.14 8.05
C ALA A 117 -11.56 -9.38 9.25
N ARG A 118 -12.69 -10.05 9.01
CA ARG A 118 -13.65 -10.41 10.07
C ARG A 118 -13.03 -11.33 11.11
N ILE A 119 -12.25 -12.33 10.68
CA ILE A 119 -11.54 -13.25 11.59
C ILE A 119 -10.54 -12.47 12.44
N LEU A 120 -9.72 -11.60 11.81
CA LEU A 120 -8.74 -10.80 12.53
C LEU A 120 -9.40 -9.87 13.54
N GLN A 121 -10.45 -9.14 13.15
CA GLN A 121 -11.16 -8.22 14.05
C GLN A 121 -11.84 -8.90 15.23
N ALA A 122 -12.24 -10.17 15.08
CA ALA A 122 -12.77 -10.99 16.16
C ALA A 122 -11.68 -11.45 17.13
N ALA A 123 -10.50 -11.82 16.60
CA ALA A 123 -9.35 -12.26 17.39
C ALA A 123 -8.62 -11.09 18.08
N LEU A 124 -8.56 -9.94 17.41
CA LEU A 124 -7.87 -8.72 17.85
C LEU A 124 -8.85 -7.53 17.78
N PRO A 125 -9.64 -7.27 18.84
CA PRO A 125 -10.64 -6.20 18.85
C PRO A 125 -10.04 -4.80 19.10
N SER A 126 -8.76 -4.58 18.77
CA SER A 126 -8.04 -3.32 19.01
C SER A 126 -8.66 -2.12 18.31
N TRP A 127 -9.38 -2.36 17.20
CA TRP A 127 -10.17 -1.34 16.50
C TRP A 127 -11.28 -0.70 17.36
N LYS A 128 -11.66 -1.33 18.48
CA LYS A 128 -12.63 -0.78 19.45
C LYS A 128 -11.99 0.21 20.41
N GLU A 129 -10.68 0.22 20.52
CA GLU A 129 -9.95 1.16 21.37
C GLU A 129 -9.84 2.51 20.67
N ARG A 130 -10.14 3.57 21.41
CA ARG A 130 -10.03 4.94 20.90
C ARG A 130 -8.59 5.41 21.05
N PRO A 131 -7.93 5.91 19.97
CA PRO A 131 -6.62 6.54 20.08
C PRO A 131 -6.68 7.70 21.09
N LYS A 132 -5.66 7.79 21.95
CA LYS A 132 -5.50 8.93 22.86
C LYS A 132 -4.90 10.06 22.03
N LEU A 133 -5.75 11.00 21.63
CA LEU A 133 -5.37 12.24 20.95
C LEU A 133 -4.76 13.24 21.93
#